data_AF-A0A7S2PP75-F1
#
_entry.id   AF-A0A7S2PP75-F1
#
_cell.length_a   1.000
_cell.length_b   1.000
_cell.length_c   1.000
_cell.angle_alpha   90.00
_cell.angle_beta   90.00
_cell.angle_gamma   90.00
#
_symmetry.space_group_name_H-M   'P 1'
#
loop_
_entity.id
_entity.type
_entity.pdbx_description
1 polymer ?
#
loop_
_entity_poly.entity_id
_entity_poly.type
_entity_poly.pdbx_seq_one_letter_code
_entity_poly.pdbx_strand_id
1 'polypeptide(L)'
;PAGKVTLSLCGLNGEMFHVVEIPELRGVFPSHMHLGAVAPHLPMYVASPRELVVLQVRDFLEHAMQLIDLGRYDEAIWLADAGGEHVQGLRHVVCFKCLIPDLQARRFDQACATIARFRQIEAQTWQECVLLFDRFGGLQHLAVTIPVPPSARLPQEVYDMTLNRLVSCPSALVAVLSWWPKDIFSGEALGAALRESL
;
A
#
# COMPACT_ATOMS: atom_id res chain seq x y z
N PRO A 1 21.32 -31.86 -7.14
CA PRO A 1 20.82 -30.56 -6.64
C PRO A 1 21.98 -29.60 -6.42
N ALA A 2 22.03 -28.49 -7.16
CA ALA A 2 22.98 -27.41 -6.84
C ALA A 2 22.62 -26.88 -5.44
N GLY A 3 23.63 -26.68 -4.58
CA GLY A 3 23.40 -25.99 -3.32
C GLY A 3 22.87 -24.58 -3.58
N LYS A 4 22.19 -24.00 -2.60
CA LYS A 4 21.79 -22.60 -2.63
C LYS A 4 22.57 -21.86 -1.56
N VAL A 5 22.95 -20.63 -1.87
CA VAL A 5 23.65 -19.75 -0.95
C VAL A 5 22.85 -18.46 -0.83
N THR A 6 22.80 -17.93 0.38
CA THR A 6 22.11 -16.68 0.67
C THR A 6 23.05 -15.51 0.42
N LEU A 7 22.70 -14.63 -0.53
CA LEU A 7 23.36 -13.36 -0.74
C LEU A 7 22.59 -12.27 0.00
N SER A 8 23.25 -11.62 0.96
CA SER A 8 22.71 -10.45 1.65
C SER A 8 23.35 -9.19 1.07
N LEU A 9 22.51 -8.29 0.53
CA LEU A 9 22.92 -6.95 0.12
C LEU A 9 22.75 -6.02 1.32
N CYS A 10 23.86 -5.44 1.77
CA CYS A 10 23.89 -4.51 2.88
C CYS A 10 24.30 -3.11 2.42
N GLY A 11 23.77 -2.09 3.10
CA GLY A 11 24.20 -0.72 2.98
C GLY A 11 25.60 -0.48 3.53
N LEU A 12 26.09 0.74 3.31
CA LEU A 12 27.38 1.18 3.82
C LEU A 12 27.46 1.16 5.35
N ASN A 13 26.31 1.24 6.05
CA ASN A 13 26.25 1.18 7.51
C ASN A 13 25.96 -0.25 8.03
N GLY A 14 26.00 -1.25 7.14
CA GLY A 14 25.77 -2.67 7.48
C GLY A 14 24.30 -3.07 7.59
N GLU A 15 23.38 -2.16 7.31
CA GLU A 15 21.94 -2.41 7.28
C GLU A 15 21.59 -3.32 6.10
N MET A 16 20.93 -4.44 6.37
CA MET A 16 20.56 -5.41 5.34
C MET A 16 19.30 -4.95 4.60
N PHE A 17 19.41 -4.68 3.30
CA PHE A 17 18.28 -4.20 2.49
C PHE A 17 17.65 -5.28 1.65
N HIS A 18 18.42 -6.31 1.27
CA HIS A 18 17.88 -7.39 0.46
C HIS A 18 18.59 -8.71 0.72
N VAL A 19 17.84 -9.80 0.63
CA VAL A 19 18.34 -11.16 0.76
C VAL A 19 17.81 -11.96 -0.41
N VAL A 20 18.72 -12.56 -1.17
CA VAL A 20 18.37 -13.37 -2.34
C VAL A 20 19.08 -14.73 -2.26
N GLU A 21 18.34 -15.80 -2.50
CA GLU A 21 18.94 -17.11 -2.69
C GLU A 21 19.50 -17.20 -4.11
N ILE A 22 20.81 -17.44 -4.21
CA ILE A 22 21.49 -17.69 -5.48
C ILE A 22 21.99 -19.13 -5.53
N PRO A 23 22.19 -19.70 -6.73
CA PRO A 23 22.90 -20.97 -6.86
C PRO A 23 24.28 -20.88 -6.19
N GLU A 24 24.70 -21.97 -5.56
CA GLU A 24 26.03 -22.08 -4.95
C GLU A 24 27.12 -21.88 -5.99
N LEU A 25 27.83 -20.75 -5.88
CA LEU A 25 28.93 -20.38 -6.76
C LEU A 25 30.18 -21.18 -6.35
N ARG A 26 30.58 -22.16 -7.17
CA ARG A 26 31.66 -23.09 -6.80
C ARG A 26 33.04 -22.47 -6.95
N GLY A 27 33.82 -22.49 -5.87
CA GLY A 27 35.21 -22.01 -5.88
C GLY A 27 35.36 -20.49 -5.86
N VAL A 28 34.30 -19.78 -5.44
CA VAL A 28 34.31 -18.32 -5.28
C VAL A 28 34.32 -18.00 -3.78
N PHE A 29 35.35 -17.30 -3.32
CA PHE A 29 35.35 -16.72 -1.97
C PHE A 29 34.64 -15.35 -2.01
N PRO A 30 33.96 -14.93 -0.93
CA PRO A 30 33.28 -13.64 -0.86
C PRO A 30 34.20 -12.45 -1.22
N SER A 31 35.49 -12.55 -0.91
CA SER A 31 36.51 -11.54 -1.23
C SER A 31 36.81 -11.36 -2.72
N HIS A 32 36.36 -12.28 -3.57
CA HIS A 32 36.51 -12.21 -5.03
C HIS A 32 35.23 -11.76 -5.75
N MET A 33 34.18 -11.44 -4.99
CA MET A 33 32.93 -10.94 -5.54
C MET A 33 32.98 -9.42 -5.59
N HIS A 34 32.66 -8.86 -6.75
CA HIS A 34 32.51 -7.42 -6.91
C HIS A 34 31.06 -7.10 -7.25
N LEU A 35 30.44 -6.27 -6.41
CA LEU A 35 29.16 -5.65 -6.74
C LEU A 35 29.45 -4.41 -7.59
N GLY A 36 28.97 -4.42 -8.82
CA GLY A 36 29.02 -3.27 -9.72
C GLY A 36 27.62 -2.83 -10.11
N ALA A 37 27.47 -1.52 -10.35
CA ALA A 37 26.27 -0.93 -10.92
C ALA A 37 26.69 0.01 -12.05
N VAL A 38 25.95 -0.01 -13.17
CA VAL A 38 26.22 0.89 -14.30
C VAL A 38 25.53 2.24 -14.11
N ALA A 39 24.33 2.24 -13.54
CA ALA A 39 23.55 3.41 -13.16
C ALA A 39 22.47 3.01 -12.12
N PRO A 40 21.83 3.96 -11.40
CA PRO A 40 20.84 3.66 -10.36
C PRO A 40 19.62 2.83 -10.80
N HIS A 41 19.30 2.85 -12.10
CA HIS A 41 18.16 2.16 -12.72
C HIS A 41 18.59 1.02 -13.65
N LEU A 42 19.89 0.69 -13.68
CA LEU A 42 20.44 -0.40 -14.48
C LEU A 42 20.70 -1.61 -13.59
N PRO A 43 20.67 -2.83 -14.16
CA PRO A 43 20.95 -4.04 -13.40
C PRO A 43 22.29 -3.95 -12.67
N MET A 44 22.28 -4.34 -11.41
CA MET A 44 23.50 -4.59 -10.65
C MET A 44 24.05 -5.94 -11.07
N TYR A 45 25.34 -6.17 -10.88
CA TYR A 45 25.94 -7.45 -11.13
C TYR A 45 26.89 -7.83 -10.01
N VAL A 46 26.86 -9.10 -9.64
CA VAL A 46 27.87 -9.73 -8.81
C VAL A 46 28.77 -10.54 -9.74
N ALA A 47 29.98 -10.06 -9.94
CA ALA A 47 30.97 -10.71 -10.78
C ALA A 47 31.95 -11.52 -9.92
N SER A 48 32.22 -12.75 -10.34
CA SER A 48 33.35 -13.56 -9.91
C SER A 48 34.18 -13.95 -11.14
N PRO A 49 35.41 -14.48 -10.98
CA PRO A 49 36.24 -14.85 -12.12
C PRO A 49 35.63 -15.87 -13.09
N ARG A 50 34.61 -16.64 -12.66
CA ARG A 50 34.00 -17.71 -13.47
C ARG A 50 32.50 -17.54 -13.72
N GLU A 51 31.82 -16.73 -12.92
CA GLU A 51 30.36 -16.62 -12.92
C GLU A 51 29.95 -15.16 -12.75
N LEU A 52 28.91 -14.75 -13.48
CA LEU A 52 28.29 -13.43 -13.40
C LEU A 52 26.82 -13.61 -13.00
N VAL A 53 26.43 -13.02 -11.87
CA VAL A 53 25.03 -12.95 -11.46
C VAL A 53 24.52 -11.56 -11.77
N VAL A 54 23.48 -11.46 -12.60
CA VAL A 54 22.82 -10.19 -12.94
C VAL A 54 21.61 -10.01 -12.04
N LEU A 55 21.61 -8.93 -11.27
CA LEU A 55 20.52 -8.48 -10.41
C LEU A 55 19.76 -7.39 -11.15
N GLN A 56 18.59 -7.72 -11.69
CA GLN A 56 17.74 -6.72 -12.32
C GLN A 56 17.14 -5.80 -11.26
N VAL A 57 17.50 -4.51 -11.31
CA VAL A 57 16.82 -3.47 -10.52
C VAL A 57 15.43 -3.32 -11.10
N ARG A 58 14.41 -3.80 -10.35
CA ARG A 58 13.01 -3.61 -10.75
C ARG A 58 12.53 -2.27 -10.21
N ASP A 59 11.70 -1.61 -10.99
CA ASP A 59 10.87 -0.53 -10.48
C ASP A 59 10.04 -1.07 -9.31
N PHE A 60 9.99 -0.34 -8.19
CA PHE A 60 9.18 -0.70 -7.03
C PHE A 60 7.72 -0.94 -7.41
N LEU A 61 7.20 -0.16 -8.37
CA LEU A 61 5.84 -0.33 -8.88
C LEU A 61 5.70 -1.64 -9.65
N GLU A 62 6.63 -1.95 -10.55
CA GLU A 62 6.61 -3.20 -11.33
C GLU A 62 6.68 -4.42 -10.40
N HIS A 63 7.57 -4.39 -9.40
CA HIS A 63 7.69 -5.45 -8.42
C HIS A 63 6.41 -5.59 -7.58
N ALA A 64 5.84 -4.47 -7.11
CA ALA A 64 4.59 -4.51 -6.36
C ALA A 64 3.44 -5.10 -7.19
N MET A 65 3.33 -4.75 -8.49
CA MET A 65 2.32 -5.33 -9.38
C MET A 65 2.52 -6.83 -9.55
N GLN A 66 3.75 -7.30 -9.74
CA GLN A 66 4.03 -8.72 -9.84
C GLN A 66 3.66 -9.46 -8.55
N LEU A 67 3.96 -8.91 -7.37
CA LEU A 67 3.58 -9.51 -6.10
C LEU A 67 2.06 -9.64 -5.99
N ILE A 68 1.32 -8.62 -6.41
CA ILE A 68 -0.16 -8.65 -6.45
C ILE A 68 -0.66 -9.72 -7.42
N ASP A 69 -0.10 -9.80 -8.63
CA ASP A 69 -0.48 -10.81 -9.63
C ASP A 69 -0.22 -12.24 -9.14
N LEU A 70 0.80 -12.44 -8.30
CA LEU A 70 1.11 -13.71 -7.64
C LEU A 70 0.26 -13.96 -6.37
N GLY A 71 -0.64 -13.05 -6.00
CA GLY A 71 -1.46 -13.14 -4.79
C GLY A 71 -0.70 -12.84 -3.49
N ARG A 72 0.53 -12.32 -3.56
CA ARG A 72 1.40 -11.98 -2.42
C ARG A 72 1.13 -10.55 -1.95
N TYR A 73 -0.12 -10.27 -1.59
CA TYR A 73 -0.57 -8.93 -1.19
C TYR A 73 0.22 -8.34 -0.02
N ASP A 74 0.55 -9.18 0.97
CA ASP A 74 1.27 -8.78 2.17
C ASP A 74 2.62 -8.15 1.87
N GLU A 75 3.34 -8.75 0.93
CA GLU A 75 4.65 -8.29 0.51
C GLU A 75 4.56 -7.05 -0.38
N ALA A 76 3.50 -6.95 -1.20
CA ALA A 76 3.25 -5.76 -1.99
C ALA A 76 2.96 -4.54 -1.10
N ILE A 77 2.14 -4.71 -0.05
CA ILE A 77 1.85 -3.67 0.94
C ILE A 77 3.12 -3.27 1.69
N TRP A 78 3.90 -4.25 2.17
CA TRP A 78 5.17 -3.99 2.84
C TRP A 78 6.15 -3.20 1.95
N LEU A 79 6.27 -3.60 0.67
CA LEU A 79 7.10 -2.91 -0.32
C LEU A 79 6.62 -1.46 -0.55
N ALA A 80 5.31 -1.26 -0.61
CA ALA A 80 4.71 0.06 -0.78
C ALA A 80 4.91 0.95 0.44
N ASP A 81 4.88 0.41 1.66
CA ASP A 81 5.14 1.17 2.87
C ASP A 81 6.61 1.52 3.04
N ALA A 82 7.52 0.61 2.70
CA ALA A 82 8.97 0.86 2.75
C ALA A 82 9.45 1.77 1.62
N GLY A 83 8.92 1.60 0.40
CA GLY A 83 9.31 2.35 -0.79
C GLY A 83 8.51 3.63 -1.03
N GLY A 84 7.34 3.78 -0.42
CA GLY A 84 6.38 4.86 -0.70
C GLY A 84 6.86 6.27 -0.34
N GLU A 85 7.85 6.41 0.54
CA GLU A 85 8.50 7.69 0.81
C GLU A 85 9.41 8.15 -0.35
N HIS A 86 9.94 7.19 -1.11
CA HIS A 86 10.92 7.43 -2.18
C HIS A 86 10.27 7.38 -3.57
N VAL A 87 9.10 6.77 -3.70
CA VAL A 87 8.35 6.63 -4.96
C VAL A 87 6.95 7.20 -4.78
N GLN A 88 6.76 8.43 -5.26
CA GLN A 88 5.47 9.13 -5.19
C GLN A 88 4.37 8.30 -5.87
N GLY A 89 3.26 8.10 -5.16
CA GLY A 89 2.08 7.40 -5.68
C GLY A 89 2.16 5.87 -5.66
N LEU A 90 3.28 5.26 -5.26
CA LEU A 90 3.40 3.80 -5.17
C LEU A 90 2.33 3.21 -4.23
N ARG A 91 2.22 3.77 -3.03
CA ARG A 91 1.26 3.32 -2.01
C ARG A 91 -0.18 3.45 -2.49
N HIS A 92 -0.49 4.56 -3.13
CA HIS A 92 -1.78 4.83 -3.73
C HIS A 92 -2.15 3.73 -4.74
N VAL A 93 -1.28 3.46 -5.72
CA VAL A 93 -1.54 2.44 -6.75
C VAL A 93 -1.68 1.05 -6.16
N VAL A 94 -0.78 0.67 -5.24
CA VAL A 94 -0.79 -0.64 -4.59
C VAL A 94 -2.06 -0.83 -3.78
N CYS A 95 -2.48 0.16 -2.99
CA CYS A 95 -3.73 0.13 -2.24
C CYS A 95 -4.90 -0.24 -3.15
N PHE A 96 -5.07 0.46 -4.28
CA PHE A 96 -6.22 0.24 -5.16
C PHE A 96 -6.18 -1.14 -5.82
N LYS A 97 -4.99 -1.55 -6.25
CA LYS A 97 -4.82 -2.87 -6.88
C LYS A 97 -5.11 -4.01 -5.90
N CYS A 98 -4.83 -3.83 -4.62
CA CYS A 98 -5.23 -4.78 -3.58
C CYS A 98 -6.74 -4.75 -3.30
N LEU A 99 -7.39 -3.58 -3.35
CA LEU A 99 -8.82 -3.45 -2.99
C LEU A 99 -9.79 -3.89 -4.09
N ILE A 100 -9.48 -3.59 -5.36
CA ILE A 100 -10.40 -3.81 -6.48
C ILE A 100 -10.96 -5.25 -6.54
N PRO A 101 -10.15 -6.32 -6.39
CA PRO A 101 -10.66 -7.69 -6.42
C PRO A 101 -11.70 -7.99 -5.33
N ASP A 102 -11.47 -7.52 -4.10
CA ASP A 102 -12.40 -7.70 -2.99
C ASP A 102 -13.68 -6.88 -3.16
N LEU A 103 -13.56 -5.64 -3.65
CA LEU A 103 -14.71 -4.79 -3.93
C LEU A 103 -15.58 -5.37 -5.06
N GLN A 104 -14.98 -5.87 -6.13
CA GLN A 104 -15.70 -6.54 -7.23
C GLN A 104 -16.44 -7.80 -6.74
N ALA A 105 -15.83 -8.54 -5.82
CA ALA A 105 -16.43 -9.70 -5.19
C ALA A 105 -17.39 -9.38 -4.03
N ARG A 106 -17.63 -8.08 -3.74
CA ARG A 106 -18.44 -7.58 -2.61
C ARG A 106 -17.96 -8.05 -1.23
N ARG A 107 -16.67 -8.34 -1.09
CA ARG A 107 -16.03 -8.73 0.17
C ARG A 107 -15.52 -7.50 0.90
N PHE A 108 -16.43 -6.61 1.29
CA PHE A 108 -16.09 -5.29 1.82
C PHE A 108 -15.28 -5.33 3.11
N ASP A 109 -15.53 -6.32 3.98
CA ASP A 109 -14.77 -6.48 5.22
C ASP A 109 -13.30 -6.83 4.96
N GLN A 110 -13.03 -7.64 3.93
CA GLN A 110 -11.66 -7.98 3.51
C GLN A 110 -10.95 -6.80 2.85
N ALA A 111 -11.69 -6.01 2.06
CA ALA A 111 -11.16 -4.76 1.54
C ALA A 111 -10.78 -3.79 2.67
N CYS A 112 -11.64 -3.62 3.68
CA CYS A 112 -11.34 -2.79 4.86
C CYS A 112 -10.14 -3.32 5.65
N ALA A 113 -10.06 -4.65 5.87
CA ALA A 113 -8.91 -5.27 6.50
C ALA A 113 -7.62 -5.02 5.71
N THR A 114 -7.68 -5.03 4.38
CA THR A 114 -6.54 -4.72 3.50
C THR A 114 -6.08 -3.27 3.67
N ILE A 115 -7.00 -2.30 3.72
CA ILE A 115 -6.67 -0.88 3.98
C ILE A 115 -5.97 -0.73 5.33
N ALA A 116 -6.49 -1.37 6.37
CA ALA A 116 -5.96 -1.26 7.74
C ALA A 116 -4.53 -1.80 7.90
N ARG A 117 -4.01 -2.53 6.91
CA ARG A 117 -2.66 -3.10 6.93
C ARG A 117 -1.58 -2.15 6.41
N PHE A 118 -1.97 -1.10 5.71
CA PHE A 118 -1.04 -0.03 5.34
C PHE A 118 -0.69 0.80 6.58
N ARG A 119 0.58 1.10 6.76
CA ARG A 119 1.07 1.87 7.91
C ARG A 119 0.55 3.31 7.90
N GLN A 120 0.44 3.90 6.71
CA GLN A 120 -0.05 5.26 6.51
C GLN A 120 -0.73 5.32 5.16
N ILE A 121 -1.89 5.97 5.05
CA ILE A 121 -2.56 6.22 3.78
C ILE A 121 -2.75 7.72 3.66
N GLU A 122 -2.39 8.28 2.50
CA GLU A 122 -2.53 9.71 2.24
C GLU A 122 -4.01 10.10 2.17
N ALA A 123 -4.30 11.35 2.51
CA ALA A 123 -5.67 11.87 2.47
C ALA A 123 -6.33 11.71 1.10
N GLN A 124 -5.59 11.96 0.01
CA GLN A 124 -6.09 11.75 -1.35
C GLN A 124 -6.47 10.29 -1.61
N THR A 125 -5.62 9.35 -1.18
CA THR A 125 -5.88 7.91 -1.31
C THR A 125 -7.13 7.52 -0.52
N TRP A 126 -7.34 8.06 0.68
CA TRP A 126 -8.59 7.88 1.44
C TRP A 126 -9.82 8.43 0.72
N GLN A 127 -9.73 9.63 0.16
CA GLN A 127 -10.84 10.24 -0.57
C GLN A 127 -11.26 9.35 -1.74
N GLU A 128 -10.31 8.91 -2.54
CA GLU A 128 -10.61 8.05 -3.66
C GLU A 128 -11.08 6.64 -3.24
N CYS A 129 -10.61 6.11 -2.10
CA CYS A 129 -11.18 4.89 -1.49
C CYS A 129 -12.66 5.09 -1.14
N VAL A 130 -13.04 6.25 -0.59
CA VAL A 130 -14.45 6.59 -0.32
C VAL A 130 -15.26 6.58 -1.61
N LEU A 131 -14.76 7.20 -2.68
CA LEU A 131 -15.41 7.16 -4.00
C LEU A 131 -15.57 5.72 -4.53
N LEU A 132 -14.52 4.90 -4.34
CA LEU A 132 -14.48 3.54 -4.84
C LEU A 132 -15.47 2.65 -4.08
N PHE A 133 -15.47 2.68 -2.74
CA PHE A 133 -16.42 1.91 -1.94
C PHE A 133 -17.86 2.34 -2.17
N ASP A 134 -18.11 3.64 -2.32
CA ASP A 134 -19.44 4.17 -2.67
C ASP A 134 -19.93 3.62 -4.01
N ARG A 135 -19.08 3.64 -5.03
CA ARG A 135 -19.38 3.07 -6.36
C ARG A 135 -19.75 1.58 -6.30
N PHE A 136 -19.15 0.81 -5.41
CA PHE A 136 -19.46 -0.62 -5.23
C PHE A 136 -20.57 -0.90 -4.20
N GLY A 137 -21.14 0.13 -3.57
CA GLY A 137 -22.21 0.00 -2.56
C GLY A 137 -21.73 -0.49 -1.19
N GLY A 138 -20.44 -0.34 -0.90
CA GLY A 138 -19.78 -0.78 0.35
C GLY A 138 -19.41 0.36 1.29
N LEU A 139 -19.81 1.60 1.03
CA LEU A 139 -19.35 2.78 1.78
C LEU A 139 -19.57 2.66 3.29
N GLN A 140 -20.68 2.05 3.73
CA GLN A 140 -20.96 1.83 5.15
C GLN A 140 -19.90 0.98 5.86
N HIS A 141 -19.23 0.06 5.15
CA HIS A 141 -18.13 -0.75 5.72
C HIS A 141 -16.85 0.06 5.84
N LEU A 142 -16.56 0.90 4.84
CA LEU A 142 -15.38 1.76 4.89
C LEU A 142 -15.51 2.80 6.01
N ALA A 143 -16.67 3.42 6.15
CA ALA A 143 -16.89 4.53 7.09
C ALA A 143 -16.57 4.18 8.56
N VAL A 144 -16.85 2.94 8.98
CA VAL A 144 -16.50 2.47 10.33
C VAL A 144 -15.01 2.16 10.50
N THR A 145 -14.27 2.02 9.40
CA THR A 145 -12.83 1.73 9.36
C THR A 145 -11.99 2.99 9.19
N ILE A 146 -12.59 4.11 8.73
CA ILE A 146 -11.87 5.38 8.59
C ILE A 146 -11.30 5.79 9.96
N PRO A 147 -9.98 6.06 10.05
CA PRO A 147 -9.35 6.48 11.29
C PRO A 147 -9.96 7.76 11.85
N VAL A 148 -10.29 7.76 13.13
CA VAL A 148 -10.72 8.95 13.89
C VAL A 148 -9.80 9.18 15.10
N PRO A 149 -9.71 10.41 15.61
CA PRO A 149 -8.95 10.70 16.83
C PRO A 149 -9.41 9.83 18.02
N PRO A 150 -8.48 9.39 18.89
CA PRO A 150 -7.07 9.79 18.97
C PRO A 150 -6.12 8.96 18.09
N SER A 151 -6.61 7.95 17.38
CA SER A 151 -5.77 6.98 16.65
C SER A 151 -5.00 7.60 15.49
N ALA A 152 -5.68 8.42 14.68
CA ALA A 152 -5.12 9.30 13.66
C ALA A 152 -6.15 10.38 13.32
N ARG A 153 -5.71 11.53 12.83
CA ARG A 153 -6.60 12.61 12.36
C ARG A 153 -6.34 12.86 10.88
N LEU A 154 -7.27 12.43 10.03
CA LEU A 154 -7.28 12.79 8.62
C LEU A 154 -7.72 14.25 8.41
N PRO A 155 -7.46 14.85 7.24
CA PRO A 155 -8.02 16.14 6.87
C PRO A 155 -9.56 16.11 6.87
N GLN A 156 -10.17 17.25 7.22
CA GLN A 156 -11.62 17.38 7.40
C GLN A 156 -12.40 16.96 6.14
N GLU A 157 -11.83 17.23 4.97
CA GLU A 157 -12.43 16.98 3.67
C GLU A 157 -12.73 15.49 3.42
N VAL A 158 -11.95 14.59 4.01
CA VAL A 158 -12.20 13.14 3.91
C VAL A 158 -13.49 12.77 4.65
N TYR A 159 -13.66 13.29 5.86
CA TYR A 159 -14.84 13.03 6.69
C TYR A 159 -16.08 13.69 6.08
N ASP A 160 -15.98 14.95 5.67
CA ASP A 160 -17.07 15.69 5.04
C ASP A 160 -17.57 14.98 3.77
N MET A 161 -16.65 14.50 2.92
CA MET A 161 -17.03 13.75 1.72
C MET A 161 -17.68 12.40 2.05
N THR A 162 -17.17 11.69 3.07
CA THR A 162 -17.76 10.42 3.50
C THR A 162 -19.18 10.62 3.99
N LEU A 163 -19.42 11.61 4.86
CA LEU A 163 -20.74 11.90 5.42
C LEU A 163 -21.72 12.36 4.33
N ASN A 164 -21.27 13.22 3.40
CA ASN A 164 -22.09 13.67 2.28
C ASN A 164 -22.60 12.48 1.45
N ARG A 165 -21.72 11.52 1.10
CA ARG A 165 -22.13 10.32 0.35
C ARG A 165 -23.02 9.38 1.15
N LEU A 166 -22.78 9.26 2.46
CA LEU A 166 -23.62 8.47 3.36
C LEU A 166 -25.04 9.03 3.54
N VAL A 167 -25.35 10.24 3.08
CA VAL A 167 -26.73 10.76 3.08
C VAL A 167 -27.68 9.83 2.33
N SER A 168 -27.20 9.16 1.27
CA SER A 168 -27.97 8.14 0.53
C SER A 168 -28.22 6.85 1.34
N CYS A 169 -27.57 6.69 2.49
CA CYS A 169 -27.66 5.54 3.40
C CYS A 169 -27.92 6.01 4.85
N PRO A 170 -29.15 6.44 5.19
CA PRO A 170 -29.45 7.09 6.46
C PRO A 170 -29.07 6.29 7.71
N SER A 171 -29.24 4.95 7.67
CA SER A 171 -28.89 4.07 8.79
C SER A 171 -27.39 4.08 9.10
N ALA A 172 -26.55 4.05 8.06
CA ALA A 172 -25.10 4.11 8.20
C ALA A 172 -24.65 5.52 8.63
N LEU A 173 -25.26 6.58 8.10
CA LEU A 173 -24.98 7.95 8.51
C LEU A 173 -25.22 8.17 10.01
N VAL A 174 -26.37 7.70 10.53
CA VAL A 174 -26.68 7.81 11.96
C VAL A 174 -25.67 7.04 12.82
N ALA A 175 -25.29 5.83 12.40
CA ALA A 175 -24.30 5.03 13.11
C ALA A 175 -22.95 5.77 13.19
N VAL A 176 -22.48 6.31 12.07
CA VAL A 176 -21.22 7.06 12.00
C VAL A 176 -21.26 8.33 12.85
N LEU A 177 -22.32 9.14 12.75
CA LEU A 177 -22.49 10.36 13.55
C LEU A 177 -22.58 10.10 15.06
N SER A 178 -22.97 8.90 15.48
CA SER A 178 -23.00 8.53 16.90
C SER A 178 -21.61 8.25 17.47
N TRP A 179 -20.65 7.85 16.62
CA TRP A 179 -19.30 7.46 17.02
C TRP A 179 -18.23 8.51 16.69
N TRP A 180 -18.37 9.24 15.58
CA TRP A 180 -17.40 10.24 15.16
C TRP A 180 -17.40 11.47 16.06
N PRO A 181 -16.22 11.96 16.48
CA PRO A 181 -16.10 13.25 17.14
C PRO A 181 -16.69 14.38 16.28
N LYS A 182 -17.35 15.36 16.90
CA LYS A 182 -17.99 16.46 16.15
C LYS A 182 -17.00 17.50 15.60
N ASP A 183 -15.75 17.48 16.05
CA ASP A 183 -14.71 18.44 15.66
C ASP A 183 -13.91 18.01 14.42
N ILE A 184 -14.18 16.82 13.87
CA ILE A 184 -13.46 16.30 12.69
C ILE A 184 -14.22 16.52 11.37
N PHE A 185 -15.46 17.01 11.41
CA PHE A 185 -16.27 17.28 10.22
C PHE A 185 -17.04 18.59 10.37
N SER A 186 -17.48 19.19 9.24
CA SER A 186 -18.29 20.40 9.21
C SER A 186 -19.78 20.08 9.29
N GLY A 187 -20.43 20.54 10.36
CA GLY A 187 -21.88 20.47 10.50
C GLY A 187 -22.64 21.28 9.44
N GLU A 188 -22.06 22.38 8.94
CA GLU A 188 -22.67 23.18 7.87
C GLU A 188 -22.68 22.43 6.55
N ALA A 189 -21.56 21.79 6.19
CA ALA A 189 -21.43 20.99 4.98
C ALA A 189 -22.40 19.80 4.99
N LEU A 190 -22.49 19.09 6.11
CA LEU A 190 -23.45 18.00 6.29
C LEU A 190 -24.90 18.49 6.22
N GLY A 191 -25.22 19.61 6.88
CA GLY A 191 -26.55 20.20 6.85
C GLY A 191 -26.97 20.67 5.45
N ALA A 192 -26.02 21.10 4.62
CA ALA A 192 -26.26 21.41 3.21
C ALA A 192 -26.54 20.13 2.39
N ALA A 193 -25.71 19.10 2.53
CA ALA A 193 -25.89 17.82 1.84
C ALA A 193 -27.24 17.15 2.17
N LEU A 194 -27.66 17.18 3.43
CA LEU A 194 -28.97 16.67 3.86
C LEU A 194 -30.14 17.43 3.21
N ARG A 195 -30.02 18.76 3.06
CA ARG A 195 -31.05 19.58 2.42
C ARG A 195 -31.15 19.35 0.91
N GLU A 196 -30.04 19.02 0.25
CA GLU A 196 -30.02 18.72 -1.19
C GLU A 196 -30.59 17.33 -1.51
N SER A 197 -30.57 16.40 -0.54
CA SER A 197 -31.05 15.03 -0.72
C SER A 197 -32.51 14.80 -0.33
N LEU A 198 -33.18 15.79 0.29
CA LEU A 198 -34.59 15.76 0.70
C LEU A 198 -35.48 16.40 -0.36
#